data_AF-A0A942I0S5-F1
#
_entry.id   AF-A0A942I0S5-F1
#
_cell.length_a   1.000
_cell.length_b   1.000
_cell.length_c   1.000
_cell.angle_alpha   90.00
_cell.angle_beta   90.00
_cell.angle_gamma   90.00
#
_symmetry.space_group_name_H-M   'P 1'
#
loop_
_entity.id
_entity.type
_entity.pdbx_description
1 polymer ?
#
loop_
_entity_poly.entity_id
_entity_poly.type
_entity_poly.pdbx_seq_one_letter_code
_entity_poly.pdbx_strand_id
1 'polypeptide(L)'
;MRTFLEFQHHIELHRERVIKLGLTLAQHQFPRLHRGILADFLALHDFSKTIVSRSQLPQFNYSHRDLPVQRLYTFYGRTPKTESEMQRLMDIITDINDIDKKVGEDFFAKHPQLSWGVQEDFYTIERVADLVDRSLDPMAAEEFGHSMLLASEYIDDPYMSRLSLWLESHYPQITKNLSFSTVS
;
A
#
# COMPACT_ATOMS: atom_id res chain seq x y z
N MET A 1 2.80 22.77 2.91
CA MET A 1 3.36 21.45 3.28
C MET A 1 2.47 20.91 4.37
N ARG A 2 1.83 19.77 4.12
CA ARG A 2 0.96 19.12 5.11
C ARG A 2 1.75 18.73 6.34
N THR A 3 1.05 18.63 7.45
CA THR A 3 1.57 18.18 8.75
C THR A 3 1.80 16.67 8.74
N PHE A 4 2.58 16.19 9.70
CA PHE A 4 2.79 14.75 9.90
C PHE A 4 1.47 14.03 10.20
N LEU A 5 0.55 14.67 10.94
CA LEU A 5 -0.76 14.09 11.25
C LEU A 5 -1.61 13.91 9.98
N GLU A 6 -1.60 14.89 9.08
CA GLU A 6 -2.27 14.78 7.78
C GLU A 6 -1.66 13.68 6.91
N PHE A 7 -0.33 13.51 6.95
CA PHE A 7 0.34 12.42 6.26
C PHE A 7 -0.06 11.04 6.82
N GLN A 8 -0.13 10.90 8.15
CA GLN A 8 -0.61 9.65 8.76
C GLN A 8 -2.06 9.36 8.38
N HIS A 9 -2.93 10.37 8.41
CA HIS A 9 -4.32 10.21 8.01
C HIS A 9 -4.46 9.81 6.53
N HIS A 10 -3.60 10.34 5.66
CA HIS A 10 -3.56 9.94 4.25
C HIS A 10 -3.18 8.47 4.08
N ILE A 11 -2.18 7.98 4.83
CA ILE A 11 -1.81 6.56 4.83
C ILE A 11 -2.96 5.68 5.32
N GLU A 12 -3.68 6.09 6.37
CA GLU A 12 -4.85 5.36 6.87
C GLU A 12 -5.95 5.25 5.80
N LEU A 13 -6.29 6.36 5.14
CA LEU A 13 -7.27 6.38 4.06
C LEU A 13 -6.82 5.54 2.86
N HIS A 14 -5.54 5.59 2.50
CA HIS A 14 -4.96 4.74 1.45
C HIS A 14 -5.13 3.26 1.77
N ARG A 15 -4.84 2.83 3.00
CA ARG A 15 -5.03 1.44 3.42
C ARG A 15 -6.50 1.02 3.36
N GLU A 16 -7.43 1.87 3.79
CA GLU A 16 -8.87 1.61 3.63
C GLU A 16 -9.29 1.53 2.16
N ARG A 17 -8.73 2.42 1.34
CA ARG A 17 -8.56 2.39 -0.13
C ARG A 17 -8.37 0.98 -0.66
N VAL A 18 -7.17 0.49 -0.40
CA VAL A 18 -6.64 -0.79 -0.88
C VAL A 18 -7.49 -1.97 -0.42
N ILE A 19 -7.96 -1.97 0.84
CA ILE A 19 -8.84 -3.04 1.33
C ILE A 19 -10.15 -3.07 0.54
N LYS A 20 -10.82 -1.92 0.35
CA LYS A 20 -12.10 -1.89 -0.39
C LYS A 20 -11.92 -2.26 -1.85
N LEU A 21 -10.88 -1.75 -2.51
CA LEU A 21 -10.54 -2.07 -3.89
C LEU A 21 -10.25 -3.56 -4.04
N GLY A 22 -9.38 -4.11 -3.20
CA GLY A 22 -8.97 -5.51 -3.24
C GLY A 22 -10.15 -6.47 -3.00
N LEU A 23 -10.99 -6.21 -2.00
CA LEU A 23 -12.18 -7.03 -1.75
C LEU A 23 -13.20 -6.96 -2.88
N THR A 24 -13.35 -5.79 -3.51
CA THR A 24 -14.26 -5.61 -4.65
C THR A 24 -13.74 -6.35 -5.89
N LEU A 25 -12.45 -6.25 -6.17
CA LEU A 25 -11.79 -7.00 -7.24
C LEU A 25 -11.92 -8.50 -7.03
N ALA A 26 -11.68 -8.98 -5.80
CA ALA A 26 -11.77 -10.39 -5.46
C ALA A 26 -13.18 -10.95 -5.66
N GLN A 27 -14.21 -10.20 -5.26
CA GLN A 27 -15.59 -10.59 -5.49
C GLN A 27 -15.92 -10.75 -6.98
N HIS A 28 -15.29 -9.95 -7.85
CA HIS A 28 -15.55 -9.96 -9.28
C HIS A 28 -14.73 -11.00 -10.05
N GLN A 29 -13.42 -11.11 -9.75
CA GLN A 29 -12.46 -11.87 -10.56
C GLN A 29 -11.90 -13.12 -9.83
N PHE A 30 -12.07 -13.21 -8.51
CA PHE A 30 -11.51 -14.28 -7.67
C PHE A 30 -12.55 -14.89 -6.72
N PRO A 31 -13.72 -15.36 -7.22
CA PRO A 31 -14.84 -15.80 -6.37
C PRO A 31 -14.53 -17.02 -5.50
N ARG A 32 -13.42 -17.72 -5.78
CA ARG A 32 -12.94 -18.87 -5.00
C ARG A 32 -12.23 -18.49 -3.69
N LEU A 33 -11.83 -17.23 -3.52
CA LEU A 33 -11.05 -16.80 -2.38
C LEU A 33 -11.95 -16.61 -1.15
N HIS A 34 -11.46 -17.04 0.01
CA HIS A 34 -12.17 -16.81 1.26
C HIS A 34 -12.07 -15.33 1.65
N ARG A 35 -13.17 -14.60 1.47
CA ARG A 35 -13.25 -13.15 1.70
C ARG A 35 -12.68 -12.68 3.04
N GLY A 36 -12.95 -13.41 4.12
CA GLY A 36 -12.43 -13.07 5.45
C GLY A 36 -10.89 -13.10 5.53
N ILE A 37 -10.27 -14.19 5.08
CA ILE A 37 -8.81 -14.36 5.07
C ILE A 37 -8.15 -13.32 4.15
N LEU A 38 -8.77 -13.01 3.00
CA LEU A 38 -8.29 -11.94 2.14
C LEU A 38 -8.38 -10.56 2.80
N ALA A 39 -9.47 -10.26 3.52
CA ALA A 39 -9.60 -9.01 4.25
C ALA A 39 -8.52 -8.87 5.33
N ASP A 40 -8.23 -9.95 6.06
CA ASP A 40 -7.17 -9.98 7.07
C ASP A 40 -5.78 -9.77 6.44
N PHE A 41 -5.53 -10.34 5.25
CA PHE A 41 -4.29 -10.12 4.50
C PHE A 41 -4.17 -8.68 4.00
N LEU A 42 -5.21 -8.13 3.36
CA LEU A 42 -5.21 -6.75 2.86
C LEU A 42 -5.04 -5.72 3.99
N ALA A 43 -5.50 -6.04 5.21
CA ALA A 43 -5.28 -5.18 6.38
C ALA A 43 -3.80 -5.06 6.78
N LEU A 44 -2.93 -5.95 6.30
CA LEU A 44 -1.48 -5.90 6.51
C LEU A 44 -0.79 -4.91 5.55
N HIS A 45 -1.48 -4.44 4.51
CA HIS A 45 -0.93 -3.47 3.57
C HIS A 45 -0.39 -2.25 4.33
N ASP A 46 0.86 -1.86 4.02
CA ASP A 46 1.57 -0.77 4.68
C ASP A 46 1.68 -0.89 6.22
N PHE A 47 1.71 -2.12 6.77
CA PHE A 47 1.79 -2.36 8.21
C PHE A 47 2.92 -1.58 8.89
N SER A 48 4.10 -1.55 8.27
CA SER A 48 5.29 -0.82 8.73
C SER A 48 5.01 0.66 9.01
N LYS A 49 4.09 1.28 8.26
CA LYS A 49 3.70 2.69 8.37
C LYS A 49 2.68 2.94 9.50
N THR A 50 2.13 1.89 10.09
CA THR A 50 1.15 1.95 11.20
C THR A 50 1.78 1.80 12.58
N ILE A 51 3.07 1.46 12.64
CA ILE A 51 3.78 1.23 13.88
C ILE A 51 3.91 2.55 14.63
N VAL A 52 3.24 2.64 15.78
CA VAL A 52 3.20 3.85 16.63
C VAL A 52 4.21 3.82 17.77
N SER A 53 4.80 2.66 18.07
CA SER A 53 5.78 2.51 19.15
C SER A 53 7.02 1.74 18.72
N ARG A 54 8.19 2.23 19.14
CA ARG A 54 9.48 1.55 18.92
C ARG A 54 9.55 0.17 19.56
N SER A 55 8.76 -0.10 20.60
CA SER A 55 8.74 -1.42 21.24
C SER A 55 8.21 -2.54 20.32
N GLN A 56 7.56 -2.19 19.21
CA GLN A 56 7.03 -3.15 18.22
C GLN A 56 8.07 -3.56 17.16
N LEU A 57 9.16 -2.80 17.05
CA LEU A 57 10.18 -2.92 15.99
C LEU A 57 11.28 -4.00 16.20
N PRO A 58 11.64 -4.42 17.44
CA PRO A 58 12.75 -5.36 17.64
C PRO A 58 12.58 -6.69 16.90
N GLN A 59 11.35 -7.18 16.74
CA GLN A 59 11.05 -8.43 16.03
C GLN A 59 11.35 -8.39 14.51
N PHE A 60 11.59 -7.20 13.96
CA PHE A 60 11.89 -6.98 12.54
C PHE A 60 13.37 -6.63 12.30
N ASN A 61 14.24 -6.75 13.32
CA ASN A 61 15.64 -6.31 13.26
C ASN A 61 15.83 -4.84 12.86
N TYR A 62 14.80 -4.01 13.07
CA TYR A 62 14.84 -2.60 12.73
C TYR A 62 15.63 -1.82 13.78
N SER A 63 16.72 -1.17 13.35
CA SER A 63 17.70 -0.55 14.25
C SER A 63 17.61 0.97 14.34
N HIS A 64 16.86 1.62 13.44
CA HIS A 64 16.75 3.06 13.42
C HIS A 64 16.04 3.63 14.65
N ARG A 65 16.39 4.88 14.98
CA ARG A 65 15.82 5.60 16.12
C ARG A 65 14.37 5.99 15.88
N ASP A 66 14.06 6.48 14.69
CA ASP A 66 12.75 7.03 14.35
C ASP A 66 11.86 5.92 13.77
N LEU A 67 10.54 6.11 13.83
CA LEU A 67 9.59 5.15 13.25
C LEU A 67 9.68 5.18 11.71
N PRO A 68 9.36 4.07 11.01
CA PRO A 68 9.39 4.03 9.55
C PRO A 68 8.60 5.17 8.88
N VAL A 69 7.37 5.42 9.35
CA VAL A 69 6.51 6.50 8.84
C VAL A 69 7.09 7.90 9.06
N GLN A 70 7.82 8.13 10.16
CA GLN A 70 8.46 9.42 10.44
C GLN A 70 9.61 9.67 9.49
N ARG A 71 10.40 8.63 9.18
CA ARG A 71 11.49 8.73 8.20
C ARG A 71 10.93 8.97 6.81
N LEU A 72 9.88 8.26 6.42
CA LEU A 72 9.23 8.44 5.12
C LEU A 72 8.68 9.87 4.95
N TYR A 73 8.07 10.44 5.99
CA TYR A 73 7.55 11.80 5.97
C TYR A 73 8.61 12.87 5.63
N THR A 74 9.90 12.63 5.91
CA THR A 74 10.98 13.57 5.55
C THR A 74 11.10 13.83 4.04
N PHE A 75 10.58 12.92 3.22
CA PHE A 75 10.52 13.00 1.76
C PHE A 75 9.11 13.35 1.23
N TYR A 76 8.12 13.57 2.10
CA TYR A 76 6.76 13.87 1.67
C TYR A 76 6.68 15.14 0.82
N GLY A 77 6.11 15.03 -0.39
CA GLY A 77 5.99 16.13 -1.35
C GLY A 77 7.32 16.66 -1.86
N ARG A 78 8.38 15.85 -1.80
CA ARG A 78 9.71 16.23 -2.27
C ARG A 78 10.34 15.11 -3.08
N THR A 79 10.62 15.40 -4.35
CA THR A 79 11.51 14.57 -5.15
C THR A 79 12.95 14.72 -4.64
N PRO A 80 13.68 13.62 -4.36
CA PRO A 80 15.11 13.67 -4.05
C PRO A 80 15.89 14.41 -5.15
N LYS A 81 16.79 15.33 -4.78
CA LYS A 81 17.56 16.16 -5.73
C LYS A 81 19.01 15.71 -5.88
N THR A 82 19.48 14.87 -4.96
CA THR A 82 20.86 14.37 -4.92
C THR A 82 20.88 12.85 -4.82
N GLU A 83 21.97 12.23 -5.25
CA GLU A 83 22.18 10.79 -5.09
C GLU A 83 22.15 10.37 -3.61
N SER A 84 22.68 11.21 -2.71
CA SER A 84 22.63 10.93 -1.27
C SER A 84 21.20 10.96 -0.71
N GLU A 85 20.36 11.91 -1.16
CA GLU A 85 18.94 11.92 -0.80
C GLU A 85 18.20 10.72 -1.37
N MET A 86 18.50 10.33 -2.61
CA MET A 86 17.92 9.16 -3.24
C MET A 86 18.29 7.89 -2.48
N GLN A 87 19.57 7.71 -2.14
CA GLN A 87 20.03 6.56 -1.36
C GLN A 87 19.33 6.48 0.00
N ARG A 88 19.19 7.61 0.71
CA ARG A 88 18.46 7.65 1.99
C ARG A 88 17.00 7.25 1.84
N LEU A 89 16.33 7.68 0.77
CA LEU A 89 14.95 7.26 0.48
C LEU A 89 14.91 5.75 0.20
N MET A 90 15.83 5.22 -0.60
CA MET A 90 15.92 3.79 -0.89
C MET A 90 16.15 2.97 0.38
N ASP A 91 17.02 3.40 1.29
CA ASP A 91 17.25 2.71 2.56
C ASP A 91 15.97 2.67 3.42
N ILE A 92 15.20 3.76 3.45
CA ILE A 92 13.90 3.81 4.14
C ILE A 92 12.90 2.83 3.51
N ILE A 93 12.83 2.81 2.18
CA ILE A 93 11.94 1.91 1.44
C ILE A 93 12.33 0.45 1.69
N THR A 94 13.63 0.12 1.70
CA THR A 94 14.12 -1.22 2.02
C THR A 94 13.68 -1.66 3.41
N ASP A 95 13.89 -0.81 4.43
CA ASP A 95 13.47 -1.14 5.79
C ASP A 95 11.96 -1.37 5.91
N ILE A 96 11.15 -0.54 5.23
CA ILE A 96 9.68 -0.67 5.15
C ILE A 96 9.30 -2.01 4.52
N ASN A 97 9.87 -2.31 3.35
CA ASN A 97 9.60 -3.52 2.60
C ASN A 97 10.00 -4.78 3.37
N ASP A 98 11.10 -4.76 4.12
CA ASP A 98 11.55 -5.89 4.94
C ASP A 98 10.56 -6.20 6.07
N ILE A 99 10.02 -5.16 6.73
CA ILE A 99 8.97 -5.31 7.75
C ILE A 99 7.70 -5.91 7.12
N ASP A 100 7.21 -5.30 6.04
CA ASP A 100 5.95 -5.69 5.41
C ASP A 100 6.02 -7.09 4.80
N LYS A 101 7.16 -7.45 4.20
CA LYS A 101 7.44 -8.80 3.72
C LYS A 101 7.37 -9.82 4.86
N LYS A 102 8.05 -9.55 5.99
CA LYS A 102 8.04 -10.46 7.14
C LYS A 102 6.62 -10.65 7.69
N VAL A 103 5.82 -9.59 7.75
CA VAL A 103 4.42 -9.65 8.19
C VAL A 103 3.58 -10.51 7.24
N GLY A 104 3.76 -10.37 5.91
CA GLY A 104 3.11 -11.22 4.92
C GLY A 104 3.51 -12.70 5.02
N GLU A 105 4.81 -12.98 5.22
CA GLU A 105 5.31 -14.35 5.45
C GLU A 105 4.72 -14.97 6.73
N ASP A 106 4.73 -14.22 7.84
CA ASP A 106 4.17 -14.66 9.12
C ASP A 106 2.64 -14.88 9.03
N PHE A 107 1.95 -14.13 8.15
CA PHE A 107 0.53 -14.36 7.86
C PHE A 107 0.32 -15.71 7.16
N PHE A 108 1.00 -15.95 6.03
CA PHE A 108 0.81 -17.22 5.31
C PHE A 108 1.26 -18.45 6.09
N ALA A 109 2.27 -18.31 6.95
CA ALA A 109 2.66 -19.36 7.89
C ALA A 109 1.53 -19.78 8.85
N LYS A 110 0.63 -18.85 9.21
CA LYS A 110 -0.57 -19.11 10.04
C LYS A 110 -1.75 -19.68 9.23
N HIS A 111 -1.67 -19.67 7.91
CA HIS A 111 -2.69 -20.17 6.99
C HIS A 111 -2.14 -21.28 6.07
N PRO A 112 -1.60 -22.39 6.62
CA PRO A 112 -0.93 -23.45 5.84
C PRO A 112 -1.87 -24.18 4.85
N GLN A 113 -3.18 -24.03 4.99
CA GLN A 113 -4.18 -24.56 4.06
C GLN A 113 -4.24 -23.81 2.71
N LEU A 114 -3.67 -22.61 2.61
CA LEU A 114 -3.67 -21.84 1.37
C LEU A 114 -2.58 -22.37 0.44
N SER A 115 -2.98 -22.86 -0.73
CA SER A 115 -2.03 -23.25 -1.77
C SER A 115 -1.24 -22.04 -2.26
N TRP A 116 -0.04 -22.29 -2.79
CA TRP A 116 0.82 -21.23 -3.33
C TRP A 116 0.10 -20.33 -4.35
N GLY A 117 -0.66 -20.90 -5.29
CA GLY A 117 -1.43 -20.11 -6.26
C GLY A 117 -2.54 -19.23 -5.64
N VAL A 118 -3.05 -19.58 -4.45
CA VAL A 118 -3.97 -18.69 -3.72
C VAL A 118 -3.21 -17.54 -3.05
N GLN A 119 -1.99 -17.78 -2.57
CA GLN A 119 -1.13 -16.73 -2.02
C GLN A 119 -0.71 -15.75 -3.13
N GLU A 120 -0.43 -16.24 -4.34
CA GLU A 120 -0.18 -15.39 -5.51
C GLU A 120 -1.39 -14.53 -5.88
N ASP A 121 -2.60 -15.10 -5.87
CA ASP A 121 -3.83 -14.31 -6.10
C ASP A 121 -3.95 -13.18 -5.05
N PHE A 122 -3.63 -13.45 -3.78
CA PHE A 122 -3.67 -12.45 -2.71
C PHE A 122 -2.71 -11.29 -2.98
N TYR A 123 -1.44 -11.58 -3.29
CA TYR A 123 -0.46 -10.55 -3.66
C TYR A 123 -0.84 -9.81 -4.94
N THR A 124 -1.44 -10.51 -5.92
CA THR A 124 -1.91 -9.88 -7.16
C THR A 124 -3.01 -8.87 -6.89
N ILE A 125 -3.99 -9.23 -6.06
CA ILE A 125 -5.10 -8.36 -5.67
C ILE A 125 -4.59 -7.13 -4.92
N GLU A 126 -3.72 -7.33 -3.94
CA GLU A 126 -3.13 -6.25 -3.14
C GLU A 126 -2.34 -5.28 -4.01
N ARG A 127 -1.44 -5.80 -4.86
CA ARG A 127 -0.62 -4.97 -5.75
C ARG A 127 -1.44 -4.19 -6.76
N VAL A 128 -2.46 -4.80 -7.37
CA VAL A 128 -3.35 -4.10 -8.30
C VAL A 128 -4.14 -3.01 -7.58
N ALA A 129 -4.66 -3.29 -6.38
CA ALA A 129 -5.40 -2.32 -5.58
C ALA A 129 -4.52 -1.12 -5.15
N ASP A 130 -3.29 -1.38 -4.68
CA ASP A 130 -2.31 -0.35 -4.32
C ASP A 130 -1.97 0.56 -5.50
N LEU A 131 -1.60 -0.01 -6.64
CA LEU A 131 -1.21 0.75 -7.82
C LEU A 131 -2.36 1.62 -8.35
N VAL A 132 -3.59 1.07 -8.41
CA VAL A 132 -4.75 1.84 -8.85
C VAL A 132 -5.06 3.00 -7.88
N ASP A 133 -4.96 2.77 -6.57
CA ASP A 133 -5.17 3.82 -5.58
C ASP A 133 -4.15 4.96 -5.74
N ARG A 134 -2.86 4.62 -5.88
CA ARG A 134 -1.79 5.60 -6.11
C ARG A 134 -1.93 6.34 -7.45
N SER A 135 -2.51 5.71 -8.46
CA SER A 135 -2.70 6.33 -9.77
C SER A 135 -3.90 7.28 -9.82
N LEU A 136 -4.95 7.03 -9.03
CA LEU A 136 -6.21 7.77 -9.11
C LEU A 136 -6.48 8.68 -7.91
N ASP A 137 -5.84 8.46 -6.77
CA ASP A 137 -6.02 9.34 -5.62
C ASP A 137 -5.37 10.71 -5.88
N PRO A 138 -6.11 11.82 -5.76
CA PRO A 138 -5.59 13.15 -6.07
C PRO A 138 -4.44 13.59 -5.15
N MET A 139 -4.27 12.96 -3.97
CA MET A 139 -3.15 13.23 -3.08
C MET A 139 -1.86 12.53 -3.52
N ALA A 140 -1.94 11.47 -4.31
CA ALA A 140 -0.75 10.70 -4.66
C ALA A 140 0.26 11.55 -5.45
N ALA A 141 -0.22 12.41 -6.35
CA ALA A 141 0.67 13.34 -7.06
C ALA A 141 1.38 14.33 -6.11
N GLU A 142 0.70 14.75 -5.03
CA GLU A 142 1.33 15.56 -3.98
C GLU A 142 2.36 14.73 -3.19
N GLU A 143 2.04 13.48 -2.84
CA GLU A 143 2.93 12.57 -2.11
C GLU A 143 4.24 12.30 -2.85
N PHE A 144 4.14 11.96 -4.15
CA PHE A 144 5.29 11.61 -5.00
C PHE A 144 5.97 12.81 -5.66
N GLY A 145 5.31 13.99 -5.65
CA GLY A 145 5.83 15.22 -6.25
C GLY A 145 5.78 15.24 -7.78
N HIS A 146 5.02 14.35 -8.40
CA HIS A 146 4.81 14.29 -9.86
C HIS A 146 3.45 13.69 -10.21
N SER A 147 2.95 13.98 -11.42
CA SER A 147 1.73 13.34 -11.93
C SER A 147 1.91 11.83 -12.05
N MET A 148 0.86 11.08 -11.73
CA MET A 148 0.83 9.62 -11.85
C MET A 148 0.15 9.23 -13.16
N LEU A 149 0.69 8.21 -13.83
CA LEU A 149 0.01 7.52 -14.93
C LEU A 149 -1.03 6.55 -14.36
N LEU A 150 -2.00 6.13 -15.18
CA LEU A 150 -2.91 5.06 -14.78
C LEU A 150 -2.13 3.74 -14.60
N ALA A 151 -2.50 2.94 -13.61
CA ALA A 151 -1.85 1.66 -13.34
C ALA A 151 -1.90 0.72 -14.55
N SER A 152 -3.04 0.74 -15.26
CA SER A 152 -3.22 -0.03 -16.50
C SER A 152 -2.26 0.38 -17.63
N GLU A 153 -1.69 1.58 -17.60
CA GLU A 153 -0.80 2.11 -18.66
C GLU A 153 0.67 1.73 -18.48
N TYR A 154 1.13 1.40 -17.27
CA TYR A 154 2.54 1.10 -16.99
C TYR A 154 2.81 -0.27 -16.35
N ILE A 155 1.78 -1.05 -16.00
CA ILE A 155 1.96 -2.44 -15.59
C ILE A 155 2.22 -3.31 -16.83
N ASP A 156 3.40 -3.94 -16.87
CA ASP A 156 3.80 -4.81 -17.98
C ASP A 156 2.99 -6.10 -18.10
N ASP A 157 2.52 -6.65 -16.96
CA ASP A 157 1.75 -7.90 -16.94
C ASP A 157 0.34 -7.66 -17.53
N PRO A 158 -0.02 -8.31 -18.66
CA PRO A 158 -1.30 -8.07 -19.31
C PRO A 158 -2.52 -8.50 -18.49
N TYR A 159 -2.36 -9.48 -17.60
CA TYR A 159 -3.42 -9.90 -16.69
C TYR A 159 -3.65 -8.83 -15.63
N MET A 160 -2.59 -8.36 -14.96
CA MET A 160 -2.70 -7.29 -13.96
C MET A 160 -3.16 -5.96 -14.56
N SER A 161 -2.72 -5.61 -15.78
CA SER A 161 -3.20 -4.42 -16.50
C SER A 161 -4.73 -4.49 -16.73
N ARG A 162 -5.28 -5.65 -17.12
CA ARG A 162 -6.74 -5.82 -17.25
C ARG A 162 -7.49 -5.68 -15.92
N LEU A 163 -6.95 -6.22 -14.83
CA LEU A 163 -7.54 -6.06 -13.49
C LEU A 163 -7.53 -4.59 -13.06
N SER A 164 -6.43 -3.89 -13.33
CA SER A 164 -6.25 -2.46 -13.03
C SER A 164 -7.25 -1.60 -13.79
N LEU A 165 -7.39 -1.82 -15.11
CA LEU A 165 -8.36 -1.10 -15.95
C LEU A 165 -9.80 -1.27 -15.43
N TRP A 166 -10.15 -2.47 -15.00
CA TRP A 166 -11.47 -2.70 -14.40
C TRP A 166 -11.65 -1.90 -13.11
N LEU A 167 -10.69 -1.95 -12.17
CA LEU A 167 -10.76 -1.17 -10.94
C LEU A 167 -10.79 0.32 -11.19
N GLU A 168 -9.97 0.84 -12.10
CA GLU A 168 -9.92 2.25 -12.46
C GLU A 168 -11.29 2.77 -12.91
N SER A 169 -12.00 1.98 -13.73
CA SER A 169 -13.35 2.34 -14.20
C SER A 169 -14.44 2.31 -13.11
N HIS A 170 -14.17 1.68 -11.96
CA HIS A 170 -15.09 1.58 -10.82
C HIS A 170 -14.59 2.33 -9.57
N TYR A 171 -13.41 2.95 -9.65
CA TYR A 171 -12.74 3.55 -8.50
C TYR A 171 -13.61 4.58 -7.78
N PRO A 172 -14.28 5.55 -8.45
CA PRO A 172 -15.10 6.55 -7.77
C PRO A 172 -16.26 5.96 -6.96
N GLN A 173 -16.84 4.85 -7.44
CA GLN A 173 -17.92 4.16 -6.74
C GLN A 173 -17.41 3.39 -5.52
N ILE A 174 -16.25 2.73 -5.65
CA ILE A 174 -15.66 1.89 -4.59
C ILE A 174 -15.11 2.75 -3.44
N THR A 175 -14.44 3.86 -3.77
CA THR A 175 -13.74 4.72 -2.80
C THR A 175 -14.60 5.88 -2.30
N LYS A 176 -15.90 5.86 -2.61
CA LYS A 176 -16.86 6.86 -2.13
C LYS A 176 -16.76 7.03 -0.61
N ASN A 177 -16.62 8.28 -0.16
CA ASN A 177 -16.43 8.70 1.22
C ASN A 177 -15.07 8.35 1.86
N LEU A 178 -14.08 7.93 1.06
CA LEU A 178 -12.70 7.71 1.50
C LEU A 178 -11.70 8.67 0.83
N SER A 179 -12.21 9.77 0.28
CA SER A 179 -11.37 10.84 -0.25
C SER A 179 -10.77 11.64 0.90
N PHE A 180 -9.50 12.01 0.78
CA PHE A 180 -8.88 12.93 1.72
C PHE A 180 -9.61 14.28 1.66
N SER A 181 -10.29 14.66 2.74
CA SER A 181 -10.75 16.03 2.94
C SER A 181 -9.84 16.65 3.98
N THR A 182 -9.33 17.86 3.71
CA THR A 182 -8.49 18.60 4.66
C THR A 182 -9.14 18.61 6.04
N VAL A 183 -8.46 18.04 7.04
CA VAL A 183 -8.88 18.16 8.45
C VAL A 183 -8.87 19.66 8.75
N SER A 184 -10.05 20.20 9.07
CA SER A 184 -10.25 21.63 9.34
C SER A 184 -9.66 22.04 10.67
#